data_AF-A0A6V7LC18-F1
#
_entry.id   AF-A0A6V7LC18-F1
#
_cell.length_a   1.000
_cell.length_b   1.000
_cell.length_c   1.000
_cell.angle_alpha   90.00
_cell.angle_beta   90.00
_cell.angle_gamma   90.00
#
_symmetry.space_group_name_H-M   'P 1'
#
loop_
_entity.id
_entity.type
_entity.pdbx_description
1 polymer ?
#
loop_
_entity_poly.entity_id
_entity_poly.type
_entity_poly.pdbx_seq_one_letter_code
_entity_poly.pdbx_strand_id
1 'polypeptide(L)' 'GRGKKPEIVQVLAPYQATSAEQLNLQRGQLIMIRKKTDSGWWEGELQ' A
#
# COMPACT_ATOMS: atom_id res chain seq x y z
N GLY A 1 9.80 -24.07 -0.17
CA GLY A 1 9.98 -23.12 -1.29
C GLY A 1 10.12 -21.73 -0.71
N ARG A 2 11.07 -20.92 -1.18
CA ARG A 2 11.32 -19.58 -0.64
C ARG A 2 10.11 -18.68 -0.93
N GLY A 3 9.29 -18.40 0.09
CA GLY A 3 8.28 -17.34 0.00
C GLY A 3 8.97 -16.03 -0.35
N LYS A 4 8.38 -15.24 -1.26
CA LYS A 4 8.90 -13.90 -1.56
C LYS A 4 8.91 -13.10 -0.26
N LYS A 5 10.02 -12.39 -0.02
CA LYS A 5 10.06 -11.41 1.07
C LYS A 5 8.96 -10.37 0.83
N PRO A 6 8.24 -9.93 1.89
CA PRO A 6 7.23 -8.90 1.74
C PRO A 6 7.87 -7.63 1.19
N GLU A 7 7.19 -6.98 0.24
CA GLU A 7 7.60 -5.68 -0.26
C GLU A 7 6.96 -4.60 0.62
N ILE A 8 7.79 -3.77 1.26
CA ILE A 8 7.36 -2.68 2.12
C ILE A 8 7.74 -1.36 1.46
N VAL A 9 6.78 -0.45 1.35
CA VAL A 9 6.98 0.90 0.79
C VAL A 9 6.57 1.96 1.80
N GLN A 10 7.10 3.16 1.64
CA GLN A 10 6.77 4.31 2.47
C GLN A 10 5.87 5.30 1.72
N VAL A 11 4.81 5.76 2.37
CA VAL A 11 3.91 6.79 1.83
C VAL A 11 4.63 8.12 1.70
N LEU A 12 4.67 8.68 0.49
CA LEU A 12 5.33 9.96 0.20
C LEU A 12 4.41 11.18 0.37
N ALA A 13 3.11 11.00 0.15
CA ALA A 13 2.11 12.06 0.25
C ALA A 13 0.83 11.51 0.91
N PRO A 14 0.15 12.30 1.75
CA PRO A 14 -1.09 11.85 2.38
C PRO A 14 -2.19 11.66 1.33
N TYR A 15 -3.09 10.72 1.60
CA TYR A 15 -4.27 10.46 0.77
C TYR A 15 -5.46 10.16 1.69
N GLN A 16 -6.59 10.81 1.43
CA GLN A 16 -7.85 10.51 2.11
C GLN A 16 -8.67 9.56 1.25
N ALA A 17 -9.02 8.40 1.81
CA ALA A 17 -9.81 7.39 1.14
C ALA A 17 -11.17 7.96 0.72
N THR A 18 -11.56 7.69 -0.53
CA THR A 18 -12.85 8.10 -1.09
C THR A 18 -13.88 6.97 -1.08
N SER A 19 -13.46 5.76 -0.75
CA SER A 19 -14.32 4.59 -0.55
C SER A 19 -13.77 3.68 0.56
N ALA A 20 -14.60 2.78 1.07
CA ALA A 20 -14.23 1.85 2.14
C ALA A 20 -13.13 0.84 1.74
N GLU A 21 -12.93 0.62 0.43
CA GLU A 21 -11.91 -0.29 -0.10
C GLU A 21 -10.52 0.36 -0.21
N GLN A 22 -10.42 1.67 0.04
CA GLN A 22 -9.17 2.42 -0.02
C GLN A 22 -8.62 2.67 1.38
N LEU A 23 -7.29 2.69 1.49
CA LEU A 23 -6.61 3.07 2.72
C LEU A 23 -6.51 4.60 2.82
N ASN A 24 -6.74 5.13 4.02
CA ASN A 24 -6.23 6.46 4.36
C ASN A 24 -4.72 6.36 4.57
N LEU A 25 -3.96 7.23 3.91
CA LEU A 25 -2.51 7.23 3.93
C LEU A 25 -1.98 8.49 4.60
N GLN A 26 -1.00 8.34 5.47
CA GLN A 26 -0.25 9.44 6.08
C GLN A 26 1.20 9.41 5.64
N ARG A 27 1.81 10.57 5.40
CA ARG A 27 3.23 10.66 5.01
C ARG A 27 4.11 9.93 6.02
N GLY A 28 5.00 9.08 5.53
CA GLY A 28 5.94 8.30 6.33
C GLY A 28 5.43 6.93 6.78
N GLN A 29 4.14 6.64 6.61
CA GLN A 29 3.53 5.36 6.93
C GLN A 29 4.10 4.24 6.05
N LEU A 30 4.22 3.04 6.61
CA LEU A 30 4.71 1.86 5.90
C LEU A 30 3.54 0.98 5.45
N ILE A 31 3.59 0.55 4.18
CA ILE A 31 2.57 -0.30 3.55
C ILE A 31 3.25 -1.57 3.06
N MET A 32 2.70 -2.73 3.42
CA MET A 32 3.06 -3.99 2.79
C MET A 32 2.25 -4.16 1.50
N ILE A 33 2.94 -4.32 0.38
CA ILE A 33 2.33 -4.50 -0.93
C ILE A 33 1.94 -5.97 -1.11
N ARG A 34 0.65 -6.21 -1.36
CA ARG A 34 0.10 -7.53 -1.71
C ARG A 34 0.07 -7.74 -3.22
N LYS A 35 -0.30 -6.71 -3.99
CA LYS A 35 -0.41 -6.78 -5.45
C LYS A 35 -0.22 -5.42 -6.11
N LYS A 36 0.65 -5.36 -7.12
CA LYS A 36 0.79 -4.20 -8.01
C LYS A 36 -0.13 -4.38 -9.21
N THR A 37 -0.75 -3.29 -9.64
CA THR A 37 -1.53 -3.25 -10.88
C THR A 37 -1.13 -2.05 -11.71
N ASP A 38 -1.33 -2.13 -13.02
CA ASP A 38 -0.99 -1.07 -13.97
C ASP A 38 -2.05 0.04 -14.03
N SER A 39 -3.14 -0.09 -13.25
CA SER A 39 -4.22 0.91 -13.15
C SER A 39 -3.85 2.16 -12.33
N GLY A 40 -2.67 2.16 -11.70
CA GLY A 40 -2.25 3.18 -10.73
C GLY A 40 -2.68 2.89 -9.28
N TRP A 41 -3.52 1.88 -9.04
CA TRP A 41 -3.93 1.44 -7.70
C TRP A 41 -3.27 0.12 -7.32
N TRP A 42 -2.59 0.10 -6.17
CA TRP A 42 -1.99 -1.12 -5.63
C TRP A 42 -2.78 -1.60 -4.43
N GLU A 43 -2.84 -2.92 -4.26
CA GLU A 43 -3.42 -3.53 -3.06
C GLU A 43 -2.32 -3.71 -2.02
N GLY A 44 -2.57 -3.24 -0.80
CA GLY A 44 -1.67 -3.37 0.32
C GLY A 44 -2.39 -3.28 1.66
N GLU A 45 -1.62 -3.37 2.73
CA GLU A 45 -2.09 -3.19 4.11
C GLU A 45 -1.08 -2.38 4.91
N LEU A 46 -1.60 -1.69 5.93
CA LEU A 46 -0.76 -0.99 6.90
C LEU A 46 0.12 -1.99 7.64
N GLN A 47 1.40 -1.67 7.81
CA GLN A 47 2.26 -2.35 8.78
C GLN A 47 2.00 -1.87 10.20
#